data_AF-A0AAV0EYH3-F1
#
_entry.id   AF-A0AAV0EYH3-F1
#
_cell.length_a   1.000
_cell.length_b   1.000
_cell.length_c   1.000
_cell.angle_alpha   90.00
_cell.angle_beta   90.00
_cell.angle_gamma   90.00
#
_symmetry.space_group_name_H-M   'P 1'
#
loop_
_entity.id
_entity.type
_entity.pdbx_description
1 polymer ?
#
loop_
_entity_poly.entity_id
_entity_poly.type
_entity_poly.pdbx_seq_one_letter_code
_entity_poly.pdbx_strand_id
1 'polypeptide(L)'
;MIRVCDKLIEVFMVDKPTPTDWKRLIAFSREWTNIRPHFYERCLERADKESDFEMKHKLLRLSRKLKEIDNDIQRHNELLKAIRSSPCEISEIDSRRRKDFTKAFFFHVNTLAESYYDNPEEQNVFHQRSVPSDGR
;
A
#
# COMPACT_ATOMS: atom_id res chain seq x y z
N MET A 1 -13.10 16.19 -0.01
CA MET A 1 -12.66 14.99 -0.76
C MET A 1 -12.24 15.27 -2.19
N ILE A 2 -13.03 15.98 -3.02
CA ILE A 2 -12.71 16.24 -4.43
C ILE A 2 -11.29 16.83 -4.63
N ARG A 3 -10.94 17.92 -3.93
CA ARG A 3 -9.61 18.56 -4.05
C ARG A 3 -8.44 17.63 -3.70
N VAL A 4 -8.61 16.75 -2.72
CA VAL A 4 -7.59 15.76 -2.33
C VAL A 4 -7.42 14.73 -3.43
N CYS A 5 -8.52 14.23 -4.00
CA CYS A 5 -8.47 13.29 -5.12
C CYS A 5 -7.85 13.92 -6.36
N ASP A 6 -8.19 15.17 -6.68
CA ASP A 6 -7.60 15.90 -7.80
C ASP A 6 -6.08 16.06 -7.65
N LYS A 7 -5.62 16.37 -6.43
CA LYS A 7 -4.18 16.46 -6.16
C LYS A 7 -3.49 15.10 -6.25
N LEU A 8 -4.10 14.04 -5.75
CA LEU A 8 -3.55 12.69 -5.87
C LEU A 8 -3.48 12.21 -7.33
N ILE A 9 -4.48 12.54 -8.15
CA ILE A 9 -4.44 12.24 -9.58
C ILE A 9 -3.22 12.91 -10.22
N GLU A 10 -2.98 14.19 -9.91
CA GLU A 10 -1.79 14.91 -10.39
C GLU A 10 -0.48 14.23 -9.94
N VAL A 11 -0.36 13.90 -8.66
CA VAL A 11 0.82 13.20 -8.10
C VAL A 11 1.07 11.88 -8.82
N PHE A 12 0.04 11.05 -8.99
CA PHE A 12 0.20 9.74 -9.63
C PHE A 12 0.46 9.84 -11.14
N MET A 13 0.02 10.91 -11.81
CA MET A 13 0.24 11.09 -13.25
C MET A 13 1.56 11.78 -13.59
N VAL A 14 2.02 12.70 -12.74
CA VAL A 14 3.13 13.61 -13.06
C VAL A 14 4.33 13.36 -12.15
N ASP A 15 4.15 13.49 -10.83
CA ASP A 15 5.27 13.47 -9.88
C ASP A 15 5.83 12.06 -9.64
N LYS A 16 4.93 11.07 -9.63
CA LYS A 16 5.21 9.67 -9.29
C LYS A 16 4.53 8.76 -10.31
N PRO A 17 4.95 8.76 -11.59
CA PRO A 17 4.21 8.11 -12.67
C PRO A 17 4.38 6.58 -12.73
N THR A 18 5.21 5.99 -11.87
CA THR A 18 5.55 4.57 -11.94
C THR A 18 4.68 3.71 -11.00
N PRO A 19 4.33 2.47 -11.39
CA PRO A 19 3.64 1.54 -10.51
C PRO A 19 4.32 1.29 -9.16
N THR A 20 5.65 1.36 -9.12
CA THR A 20 6.43 1.18 -7.88
C THR A 20 6.22 2.36 -6.93
N ASP A 21 6.21 3.58 -7.45
CA ASP A 21 5.93 4.76 -6.62
C ASP A 21 4.49 4.75 -6.11
N TRP A 22 3.54 4.36 -6.97
CA TRP A 22 2.14 4.21 -6.59
C TRP A 22 1.97 3.22 -5.43
N LYS A 23 2.64 2.07 -5.54
CA LYS A 23 2.63 1.05 -4.50
C LYS A 23 3.15 1.59 -3.18
N ARG A 24 4.26 2.33 -3.19
CA ARG A 24 4.82 2.98 -1.98
C ARG A 24 3.85 3.98 -1.38
N LEU A 25 3.34 4.92 -2.17
CA LEU A 25 2.40 5.95 -1.71
C LEU A 25 1.15 5.34 -1.04
N ILE A 26 0.58 4.30 -1.66
CA ILE A 26 -0.59 3.61 -1.12
C ILE A 26 -0.23 2.82 0.14
N ALA A 27 0.85 2.05 0.12
CA ALA A 27 1.25 1.20 1.24
C ALA A 27 1.52 1.99 2.54
N PHE A 28 1.99 3.24 2.43
CA PHE A 28 2.28 4.11 3.59
C PHE A 28 1.13 5.02 4.01
N SER A 29 0.10 5.16 3.19
CA SER A 29 -0.99 6.07 3.47
C SER A 29 -1.98 5.47 4.47
N ARG A 30 -2.04 6.05 5.66
CA ARG A 30 -3.03 5.70 6.69
C ARG A 30 -4.45 6.12 6.30
N GLU A 31 -4.57 7.11 5.41
CA GLU A 31 -5.86 7.66 4.98
C GLU A 31 -6.38 7.00 3.69
N TRP A 32 -5.56 6.22 2.99
CA TRP A 32 -5.91 5.65 1.70
C TRP A 32 -7.22 4.85 1.73
N THR A 33 -7.48 4.08 2.79
CA THR A 33 -8.73 3.33 2.94
C THR A 33 -9.98 4.23 2.88
N ASN A 34 -9.88 5.45 3.40
CA ASN A 34 -10.96 6.45 3.36
C ASN A 34 -10.98 7.22 2.03
N ILE A 35 -9.82 7.42 1.40
CA ILE A 35 -9.68 8.17 0.15
C ILE A 35 -10.08 7.32 -1.07
N ARG A 36 -9.73 6.03 -1.09
CA ARG A 36 -9.82 5.15 -2.27
C ARG A 36 -11.20 5.16 -2.98
N PRO A 37 -12.37 5.13 -2.30
CA PRO A 37 -13.64 5.05 -3.01
C PRO A 37 -13.89 6.33 -3.81
N HIS A 38 -13.60 7.48 -3.18
CA HIS A 38 -13.73 8.80 -3.79
C HIS A 38 -12.69 9.05 -4.88
N PHE A 39 -11.48 8.52 -4.73
CA PHE A 39 -10.43 8.65 -5.75
C PHE A 39 -10.85 7.98 -7.06
N TYR A 40 -11.33 6.74 -7.01
CA TYR A 40 -11.73 6.02 -8.22
C TYR A 40 -12.96 6.63 -8.89
N GLU A 41 -13.95 7.05 -8.11
CA GLU A 41 -15.10 7.81 -8.60
C GLU A 41 -14.65 9.10 -9.30
N ARG A 42 -13.74 9.85 -8.67
CA ARG A 42 -13.21 11.09 -9.23
C ARG A 42 -12.45 10.89 -10.54
N CYS A 43 -11.69 9.81 -10.67
CA CYS A 43 -11.02 9.46 -11.94
C CYS A 43 -12.02 9.26 -13.08
N LEU A 44 -13.15 8.59 -12.81
CA LEU A 44 -14.21 8.38 -13.80
C LEU A 44 -14.91 9.69 -14.16
N GLU A 45 -15.30 10.48 -13.15
CA GLU A 45 -15.93 11.79 -13.38
C GLU A 45 -15.07 12.72 -14.24
N ARG A 46 -13.74 12.76 -14.00
CA ARG A 46 -12.83 13.57 -14.82
C ARG A 46 -12.71 13.01 -16.23
N ALA A 47 -12.61 11.70 -16.39
CA ALA A 47 -12.52 11.07 -17.71
C ALA A 47 -13.79 11.29 -18.55
N ASP A 48 -14.96 11.34 -17.92
CA ASP A 48 -16.24 11.57 -18.62
C ASP A 48 -16.42 13.02 -19.07
N LYS A 49 -15.86 13.98 -18.32
CA LYS A 49 -15.90 15.41 -18.64
C LYS A 49 -14.76 15.88 -19.55
N GLU A 50 -13.76 15.03 -19.76
CA GLU A 50 -12.58 15.36 -20.54
C GLU A 50 -12.86 15.24 -22.05
N SER A 51 -12.55 16.31 -22.79
CA SER A 51 -12.69 16.36 -24.24
C SER A 51 -11.45 15.83 -24.97
N ASP A 52 -10.28 15.95 -24.34
CA ASP A 52 -9.06 15.36 -24.89
C ASP A 52 -9.06 13.83 -24.72
N PHE A 53 -9.14 13.12 -25.84
CA PHE A 53 -9.13 11.66 -25.86
C PHE A 53 -7.87 11.05 -25.23
N GLU A 54 -6.71 11.69 -25.42
CA GLU A 54 -5.46 11.21 -24.83
C GLU A 54 -5.50 11.31 -23.31
N MET A 55 -5.92 12.46 -22.78
CA MET A 55 -6.05 12.68 -21.34
C MET A 55 -7.11 11.77 -20.72
N LYS A 56 -8.26 11.60 -21.39
CA LYS A 56 -9.31 10.64 -20.99
C LYS A 56 -8.75 9.22 -20.87
N HIS A 57 -8.03 8.76 -21.89
CA HIS A 57 -7.42 7.43 -21.87
C HIS A 57 -6.37 7.30 -20.75
N LYS A 58 -5.57 8.34 -20.48
CA LYS A 58 -4.60 8.36 -19.36
C LYS A 58 -5.30 8.21 -17.99
N LEU A 59 -6.39 8.92 -17.75
CA LEU A 59 -7.16 8.85 -16.50
C LEU A 59 -7.78 7.46 -16.27
N LEU A 60 -8.39 6.88 -17.30
CA LEU A 60 -8.96 5.53 -17.23
C LEU A 60 -7.88 4.47 -16.99
N ARG A 61 -6.73 4.60 -17.67
CA ARG A 61 -5.59 3.69 -17.49
C ARG A 61 -5.01 3.79 -16.08
N LEU A 62 -4.87 5.01 -15.54
CA LEU A 62 -4.44 5.23 -14.17
C LEU A 62 -5.39 4.52 -13.19
N SER A 63 -6.69 4.79 -13.30
CA SER A 63 -7.72 4.22 -12.41
C SER A 63 -7.66 2.69 -12.39
N ARG A 64 -7.60 2.04 -13.57
CA ARG A 64 -7.52 0.58 -13.69
C ARG A 64 -6.25 0.01 -13.04
N LYS A 65 -5.08 0.53 -13.43
CA LYS A 65 -3.80 0.01 -12.94
C LYS A 65 -3.61 0.25 -11.44
N LEU A 66 -4.01 1.41 -10.95
CA LEU A 66 -3.91 1.73 -9.53
C LEU A 66 -4.84 0.82 -8.70
N LYS A 67 -6.00 0.44 -9.24
CA LYS A 67 -6.92 -0.51 -8.59
C LYS A 67 -6.35 -1.93 -8.51
N GLU A 68 -5.64 -2.39 -9.54
CA GLU A 68 -4.90 -3.67 -9.48
C GLU A 68 -3.86 -3.65 -8.35
N ILE A 69 -3.07 -2.56 -8.25
CA ILE A 69 -2.06 -2.39 -7.21
C ILE A 69 -2.69 -2.30 -5.81
N ASP A 70 -3.77 -1.52 -5.66
CA ASP A 70 -4.50 -1.37 -4.40
C ASP A 70 -5.03 -2.72 -3.89
N ASN A 71 -5.62 -3.53 -4.77
CA ASN A 71 -6.10 -4.87 -4.43
C ASN A 71 -4.95 -5.78 -3.96
N ASP A 72 -3.81 -5.75 -4.66
CA ASP A 72 -2.62 -6.52 -4.27
C ASP A 72 -2.08 -6.09 -2.89
N ILE A 73 -2.01 -4.78 -2.64
CA ILE A 73 -1.58 -4.23 -1.34
C ILE A 73 -2.53 -4.67 -0.23
N GLN A 74 -3.84 -4.62 -0.46
CA GLN A 74 -4.83 -5.06 0.53
C GLN A 74 -4.67 -6.53 0.88
N ARG A 75 -4.55 -7.41 -0.12
CA ARG A 75 -4.31 -8.85 0.08
C ARG A 75 -3.02 -9.11 0.86
N HIS A 76 -1.94 -8.38 0.54
CA HIS A 76 -0.68 -8.49 1.27
C HIS A 76 -0.80 -7.97 2.71
N ASN A 77 -1.49 -6.86 2.94
CA ASN A 77 -1.72 -6.31 4.28
C ASN A 77 -2.57 -7.26 5.13
N GLU A 78 -3.58 -7.91 4.56
CA GLU A 78 -4.38 -8.93 5.24
C GLU A 78 -3.55 -10.15 5.63
N LEU A 79 -2.66 -10.64 4.75
CA LEU A 79 -1.72 -11.71 5.08
C LEU A 79 -0.75 -11.30 6.18
N LEU A 80 -0.16 -10.11 6.08
CA LEU A 80 0.76 -9.58 7.08
C LEU A 80 0.06 -9.42 8.44
N LYS A 81 -1.19 -8.96 8.46
CA LYS A 81 -2.00 -8.87 9.67
C LYS A 81 -2.24 -10.24 10.29
N ALA A 82 -2.59 -11.26 9.49
CA ALA A 82 -2.78 -12.62 9.99
C ALA A 82 -1.50 -13.18 10.65
N ILE A 83 -0.35 -12.99 10.01
CA ILE A 83 0.95 -13.41 10.57
C ILE A 83 1.27 -12.68 11.88
N ARG A 84 1.01 -11.36 11.94
CA ARG A 84 1.24 -10.55 13.15
C ARG A 84 0.31 -10.91 14.31
N SER A 85 -0.92 -11.34 14.02
CA SER A 85 -1.88 -11.75 15.05
C SER A 85 -1.54 -13.11 15.67
N SER A 86 -0.93 -14.03 14.90
CA SER A 86 -0.53 -15.36 15.39
C SER A 86 0.90 -15.73 14.94
N PRO A 87 1.95 -15.10 15.51
CA PRO A 87 3.33 -15.32 15.05
C PRO A 87 3.80 -16.78 15.21
N CYS A 88 3.31 -17.49 16.24
CA CYS A 88 3.65 -18.89 16.51
C CYS A 88 3.01 -19.88 15.53
N GLU A 89 2.03 -19.46 14.74
CA GLU A 89 1.26 -20.29 13.81
C GLU A 89 1.65 -20.03 12.35
N ILE A 90 2.80 -19.40 12.10
CA ILE A 90 3.23 -19.02 10.74
C ILE A 90 3.29 -20.20 9.78
N SER A 91 3.69 -21.39 10.25
CA SER A 91 3.71 -22.62 9.46
C SER A 91 2.30 -23.09 9.06
N GLU A 92 1.32 -22.92 9.95
CA GLU A 92 -0.08 -23.22 9.68
C GLU A 92 -0.70 -22.20 8.71
N ILE A 93 -0.39 -20.91 8.88
CA ILE A 93 -0.79 -19.83 7.97
C ILE A 93 -0.22 -20.07 6.58
N ASP A 94 1.07 -20.39 6.45
CA ASP A 94 1.69 -20.75 5.17
C ASP A 94 1.01 -21.96 4.55
N SER A 95 0.76 -23.02 5.31
CA SER A 95 0.11 -24.22 4.78
C SER A 95 -1.27 -23.95 4.17
N ARG A 96 -2.07 -23.06 4.79
CA ARG A 96 -3.43 -22.69 4.34
C ARG A 96 -3.42 -21.66 3.23
N ARG A 97 -2.42 -20.76 3.22
CA ARG A 97 -2.35 -19.60 2.31
C ARG A 97 -1.11 -19.60 1.43
N ARG A 98 -0.51 -20.77 1.15
CA ARG A 98 0.75 -20.91 0.40
C ARG A 98 0.79 -20.12 -0.91
N LYS A 99 -0.34 -20.05 -1.62
CA LYS A 99 -0.51 -19.27 -2.87
C LYS A 99 -0.32 -17.75 -2.70
N ASP A 100 -0.40 -17.23 -1.47
CA ASP A 100 -0.25 -15.82 -1.14
C ASP A 100 1.19 -15.45 -0.75
N PHE A 101 2.04 -16.44 -0.39
CA PHE A 101 3.46 -16.24 -0.10
C PHE A 101 4.28 -16.14 -1.40
N THR A 102 4.02 -15.07 -2.15
CA THR A 102 4.64 -14.83 -3.46
C THR A 102 5.85 -13.89 -3.35
N LYS A 103 6.68 -13.84 -4.41
CA LYS A 103 7.74 -12.81 -4.51
C LYS A 103 7.18 -11.38 -4.35
N ALA A 104 5.96 -11.13 -4.84
CA ALA A 104 5.31 -9.83 -4.71
C ALA A 104 4.93 -9.50 -3.25
N PHE A 105 4.55 -10.51 -2.47
CA PHE A 105 4.30 -10.36 -1.04
C PHE A 105 5.59 -10.02 -0.27
N PHE A 106 6.66 -10.78 -0.49
CA PHE A 106 7.94 -10.49 0.18
C PHE A 106 8.53 -9.14 -0.25
N PHE A 107 8.37 -8.74 -1.51
CA PHE A 107 8.74 -7.41 -1.96
C PHE A 107 7.94 -6.31 -1.23
N HIS A 108 6.64 -6.51 -1.02
CA HIS A 108 5.80 -5.59 -0.23
C HIS A 108 6.28 -5.50 1.22
N VAL A 109 6.57 -6.65 1.86
CA VAL A 109 7.12 -6.69 3.23
C VAL A 109 8.46 -5.95 3.31
N ASN A 110 9.38 -6.18 2.36
CA ASN A 110 10.66 -5.47 2.32
C ASN A 110 10.47 -3.96 2.09
N THR A 111 9.58 -3.57 1.18
CA THR A 111 9.26 -2.14 0.94
C THR A 111 8.75 -1.47 2.21
N LEU A 112 7.88 -2.15 2.97
CA LEU A 112 7.43 -1.66 4.27
C LEU A 112 8.59 -1.59 5.25
N ALA A 113 9.41 -2.64 5.38
CA ALA A 113 10.52 -2.67 6.31
C ALA A 113 11.55 -1.56 6.02
N GLU A 114 11.96 -1.37 4.76
CA GLU A 114 12.89 -0.31 4.33
C GLU A 114 12.40 1.08 4.77
N SER A 115 11.11 1.36 4.63
CA SER A 115 10.55 2.65 5.09
C SER A 115 10.51 2.80 6.62
N TYR A 116 10.46 1.70 7.38
CA TYR A 116 10.57 1.72 8.84
C TYR A 116 12.03 1.95 9.24
N TYR A 117 13.01 1.44 8.48
CA TYR A 117 14.44 1.66 8.74
C TYR A 117 14.87 3.12 8.49
N ASP A 118 14.10 3.88 7.70
CA ASP A 118 14.28 5.33 7.56
C ASP A 118 13.72 6.14 8.75
N ASN A 119 13.11 5.49 9.76
CA ASN A 119 12.57 6.14 10.96
C ASN A 119 13.19 5.55 12.26
N PRO A 120 14.39 6.03 12.68
CA PRO A 120 15.15 5.45 13.80
C PRO A 120 14.45 5.51 15.17
N GLU A 121 13.37 6.29 15.34
CA GLU A 121 12.66 6.36 16.62
C GLU A 121 11.87 5.09 16.95
N GLU A 122 11.39 4.34 15.95
CA GLU A 122 10.66 3.09 16.19
C GLU A 122 11.59 1.89 16.49
N GLN A 123 12.88 1.97 16.17
CA GLN A 123 13.88 0.95 16.52
C GLN A 123 14.08 0.83 18.05
N ASN A 124 14.01 1.95 18.78
CA ASN A 124 14.24 1.98 20.22
C ASN A 124 13.12 1.30 21.03
N VAL A 125 11.90 1.25 20.49
CA VAL A 125 10.75 0.65 21.19
C VAL A 125 10.80 -0.88 21.15
N PHE A 126 11.34 -1.47 20.08
CA PHE A 126 11.50 -2.93 20.00
C PHE A 126 12.75 -3.43 20.72
N HIS A 127 13.85 -2.67 20.72
CA HIS A 127 15.08 -3.06 21.41
C HIS A 127 14.95 -3.06 22.94
N GLN A 128 14.06 -2.24 23.51
CA GLN A 128 13.79 -2.23 24.96
C GLN A 128 12.84 -3.34 25.43
N ARG A 129 12.09 -4.00 24.52
CA ARG A 129 11.15 -5.08 24.88
C ARG A 129 11.77 -6.48 24.88
N SER A 130 13.00 -6.63 24.39
CA SER A 130 13.68 -7.92 24.25
C SER A 130 14.88 -8.10 25.19
N VAL A 131 15.15 -7.15 26.10
CA VAL A 131 16.11 -7.35 27.19
C VAL A 131 15.31 -7.79 28.42
N PRO A 132 15.41 -9.06 28.87
CA PRO A 132 14.95 -9.42 30.19
C PRO A 132 15.76 -8.59 31.19
N SER A 133 15.10 -7.86 32.08
CA SER A 133 15.76 -7.29 33.24
C SER A 133 16.12 -8.42 34.19
N ASP A 134 17.15 -9.19 33.84
CA ASP A 134 17.76 -10.09 34.80
C ASP A 134 18.72 -9.25 35.64
N GLY A 135 18.20 -8.81 36.78
CA GLY A 135 18.85 -7.90 37.71
C GLY A 135 18.61 -8.39 39.14
N ARG A 136 19.54 -9.24 39.58
CA ARG A 136 19.98 -9.56 40.96
C ARG A 136 18.97 -9.52 42.10
#